data_AF-A0AAV0UJK0-F1
#
_entry.id   AF-A0AAV0UJK0-F1
#
_cell.length_a   1.000
_cell.length_b   1.000
_cell.length_c   1.000
_cell.angle_alpha   90.00
_cell.angle_beta   90.00
_cell.angle_gamma   90.00
#
_symmetry.space_group_name_H-M   'P 1'
#
loop_
_entity.id
_entity.type
_entity.pdbx_description
1 polymer ?
#
loop_
_entity_poly.entity_id
_entity_poly.type
_entity_poly.pdbx_seq_one_letter_code
_entity_poly.pdbx_strand_id
1 'polypeptide(L)'
;MKRLGRRVQSWSSSRNEVRLRFRCTGCGKCCTGKGGRVRVNDRELQELAAATKLSLPEFKQSYTHTVLEVDASGQKKAQRVLRQTPDDRQCFFLQGSKCTVYAARPTQCRTFPWWQQHLVSDYDWQLAAADCEGIVIAKEGDGQADVVGVSFDDVIPDMILHEIHQSGENFTYDELQQMLHDLREVEPEFVTQYKTEFFHTCLRRVVFSDDEVTVLDSFINGATRSFVFNDRLHLTQSEVALCQIPDANTKVAPEFDRTTLTFDVHRALCMPLAWLPDCDGKSLPLHVSVLGAGACTLPLFLLKHLSPQKLRRLDAVEPSSQVNSIAQQFFGVGAVLQRDERLVIHEKMGEDFLKEQDENAALDLLVLDVEAGDSCAGVCAPPLAMLEPKFLYRTKCVLAPHGILAINVITESKAALENVDTKLGHVFTRGLSLSLPANTTFFLFNDKCDDNTPFAVDEFIQLVQDSVFQTEHAKTVALLNTYPLTAWVSHSSDGSSKSK
;
A
#
# COMPACT_ATOMS: atom_id res chain seq x y z
N MET A 1 16.69 15.75 12.46
CA MET A 1 16.44 14.69 13.45
C MET A 1 15.50 13.69 12.80
N LYS A 2 15.94 12.46 12.52
CA LYS A 2 15.03 11.40 12.04
C LYS A 2 13.93 11.21 13.11
N ARG A 3 12.66 11.23 12.72
CA ARG A 3 11.57 10.84 13.62
C ARG A 3 11.69 9.33 13.81
N LEU A 4 12.22 8.87 14.93
CA LEU A 4 12.19 7.45 15.27
C LEU A 4 10.75 7.09 15.61
N GLY A 5 10.17 6.15 14.86
CA GLY A 5 8.90 5.53 15.20
C GLY A 5 9.01 4.69 16.47
N ARG A 6 7.88 4.36 17.11
CA ARG A 6 7.89 3.42 18.23
C ARG A 6 8.03 2.00 17.68
N ARG A 7 8.92 1.22 18.27
CA ARG A 7 9.05 -0.22 18.00
C ARG A 7 7.71 -0.94 18.17
N VAL A 8 7.33 -1.75 17.19
CA VAL A 8 6.10 -2.56 17.23
C VAL A 8 6.28 -3.73 18.18
N GLN A 9 5.36 -3.87 19.14
CA GLN A 9 5.39 -4.95 20.12
C GLN A 9 4.56 -6.15 19.67
N SER A 10 5.01 -7.36 19.97
CA SER A 10 4.19 -8.55 19.73
C SER A 10 3.11 -8.66 20.80
N TRP A 11 1.86 -8.76 20.38
CA TRP A 11 0.74 -9.13 21.25
C TRP A 11 0.48 -10.65 21.28
N SER A 12 1.15 -11.44 20.42
CA SER A 12 0.78 -12.84 20.16
C SER A 12 1.03 -13.82 21.31
N SER A 13 1.93 -13.50 22.25
CA SER A 13 2.27 -14.41 23.37
C SER A 13 1.28 -14.34 24.55
N SER A 14 0.61 -13.21 24.79
CA SER A 14 -0.41 -13.04 25.84
C SER A 14 -1.21 -11.76 25.62
N ARG A 15 -2.18 -11.77 24.69
CA ARG A 15 -3.08 -10.63 24.45
C ARG A 15 -3.86 -10.21 25.71
N ASN A 16 -4.01 -11.11 26.68
CA ASN A 16 -4.71 -10.85 27.93
C ASN A 16 -4.02 -9.80 28.82
N GLU A 17 -2.72 -9.60 28.66
CA GLU A 17 -1.94 -8.60 29.41
C GLU A 17 -1.93 -7.22 28.75
N VAL A 18 -2.40 -7.14 27.49
CA VAL A 18 -2.44 -5.89 26.74
C VAL A 18 -3.44 -4.94 27.39
N ARG A 19 -2.99 -3.70 27.60
CA ARG A 19 -3.80 -2.60 28.11
C ARG A 19 -3.93 -1.52 27.04
N LEU A 20 -5.10 -1.45 26.42
CA LEU A 20 -5.44 -0.46 25.40
C LEU A 20 -5.82 0.86 26.09
N ARG A 21 -5.32 1.99 25.62
CA ARG A 21 -5.61 3.29 26.23
C ARG A 21 -6.26 4.21 25.22
N PHE A 22 -7.47 4.64 25.51
CA PHE A 22 -8.21 5.58 24.68
C PHE A 22 -8.99 6.58 25.53
N ARG A 23 -8.95 7.86 25.14
CA ARG A 23 -9.84 8.90 25.65
C ARG A 23 -10.21 9.83 24.50
N CYS A 24 -11.48 9.85 24.12
CA CYS A 24 -11.97 10.81 23.12
C CYS A 24 -11.74 12.25 23.61
N THR A 25 -10.99 13.04 22.84
CA THR A 25 -10.71 14.46 23.13
C THR A 25 -11.72 15.41 22.49
N GLY A 26 -12.67 14.88 21.69
CA GLY A 26 -13.57 15.70 20.89
C GLY A 26 -12.86 16.47 19.77
N CYS A 27 -11.75 15.94 19.25
CA CYS A 27 -10.96 16.58 18.20
C CYS A 27 -11.61 16.53 16.80
N GLY A 28 -12.56 15.63 16.57
CA GLY A 28 -13.23 15.47 15.28
C GLY A 28 -12.42 14.74 14.20
N LYS A 29 -11.19 14.29 14.49
CA LYS A 29 -10.31 13.61 13.51
C LYS A 29 -10.93 12.34 12.92
N CYS A 30 -11.69 11.57 13.72
CA CYS A 30 -12.44 10.40 13.23
C CYS A 30 -13.55 10.74 12.21
N CYS A 31 -13.90 12.02 12.06
CA CYS A 31 -14.84 12.51 11.06
C CYS A 31 -14.13 13.08 9.82
N THR A 32 -12.80 13.03 9.76
CA THR A 32 -11.97 13.52 8.65
C THR A 32 -11.31 12.36 7.91
N GLY A 33 -10.77 12.61 6.72
CA GLY A 33 -10.07 11.61 5.91
C GLY A 33 -10.73 11.43 4.54
N LYS A 34 -9.89 11.23 3.52
CA LYS A 34 -10.34 11.06 2.14
C LYS A 34 -10.88 9.65 1.92
N GLY A 35 -12.05 9.51 1.30
CA GLY A 35 -12.70 8.23 1.05
C GLY A 35 -13.28 7.57 2.31
N GLY A 36 -13.46 8.32 3.40
CA GLY A 36 -14.03 7.81 4.64
C GLY A 36 -15.52 7.47 4.48
N ARG A 37 -15.90 6.21 4.73
CA ARG A 37 -17.28 5.72 4.57
C ARG A 37 -17.91 5.38 5.92
N VAL A 38 -18.89 6.18 6.33
CA VAL A 38 -19.76 5.87 7.48
C VAL A 38 -21.00 5.18 6.96
N ARG A 39 -21.09 3.88 7.16
CA ARG A 39 -22.26 3.06 6.81
C ARG A 39 -23.39 3.34 7.77
N VAL A 40 -24.61 3.33 7.22
CA VAL A 40 -25.84 3.55 7.99
C VAL A 40 -26.93 2.61 7.51
N ASN A 41 -27.62 1.97 8.45
CA ASN A 41 -28.79 1.14 8.15
C ASN A 41 -30.10 1.94 8.23
N ASP A 42 -31.24 1.32 7.91
CA ASP A 42 -32.51 2.03 7.84
C ASP A 42 -33.00 2.51 9.22
N ARG A 43 -32.67 1.81 10.31
CA ARG A 43 -32.98 2.25 11.68
C ARG A 43 -32.20 3.51 12.05
N GLU A 44 -30.89 3.51 11.83
CA GLU A 44 -30.02 4.67 12.11
C GLU A 44 -30.41 5.89 11.27
N LEU A 45 -30.88 5.68 10.03
CA LEU A 45 -31.38 6.75 9.19
C LEU A 45 -32.63 7.43 9.77
N GLN A 46 -33.49 6.69 10.47
CA GLN A 46 -34.64 7.28 11.18
C GLN A 46 -34.19 8.14 12.35
N GLU A 47 -33.23 7.68 13.15
CA GLU A 47 -32.68 8.43 14.27
C GLU A 47 -31.97 9.72 13.82
N LEU A 48 -31.17 9.62 12.76
CA LEU A 48 -30.47 10.78 12.18
C LEU A 48 -31.45 11.79 11.56
N ALA A 49 -32.50 11.33 10.89
CA ALA A 49 -33.54 12.20 10.36
C ALA A 49 -34.27 12.95 11.50
N ALA A 50 -34.64 12.24 12.57
CA ALA A 50 -35.25 12.83 13.76
C ALA A 50 -34.32 13.86 14.43
N ALA A 51 -33.03 13.54 14.59
CA ALA A 51 -32.04 14.42 15.19
C ALA A 51 -31.80 15.71 14.38
N THR A 52 -31.92 15.62 13.05
CA THR A 52 -31.81 16.76 12.14
C THR A 52 -33.14 17.49 11.89
N LYS A 53 -34.25 17.00 12.47
CA LYS A 53 -35.61 17.52 12.29
C LYS A 53 -36.05 17.54 10.81
N LEU A 54 -35.63 16.53 10.06
CA LEU A 54 -36.02 16.33 8.66
C LEU A 54 -36.89 15.09 8.52
N SER A 55 -37.68 15.02 7.45
CA SER A 55 -38.29 13.75 7.08
C SER A 55 -37.21 12.76 6.60
N LEU A 56 -37.49 11.45 6.75
CA LEU A 56 -36.57 10.41 6.29
C LEU A 56 -36.18 10.55 4.80
N PRO A 57 -37.10 10.84 3.85
CA PRO A 57 -36.74 11.08 2.45
C PRO A 57 -35.81 12.28 2.26
N GLU A 58 -36.10 13.41 2.91
CA GLU A 58 -35.26 14.63 2.82
C GLU A 58 -33.86 14.37 3.38
N PHE A 59 -33.77 13.64 4.50
CA PHE A 59 -32.49 13.26 5.09
C PHE A 59 -31.68 12.36 4.14
N LYS A 60 -32.30 11.27 3.63
CA LYS A 60 -31.64 10.35 2.70
C LYS A 60 -31.12 11.11 1.48
N GLN A 61 -31.91 12.02 0.91
CA GLN A 61 -31.50 12.82 -0.24
C GLN A 61 -30.33 13.76 0.07
N SER A 62 -30.37 14.44 1.22
CA SER A 62 -29.44 15.53 1.55
C SER A 62 -28.11 15.02 2.12
N TYR A 63 -28.13 13.96 2.92
CA TYR A 63 -26.99 13.55 3.75
C TYR A 63 -26.43 12.17 3.44
N THR A 64 -27.02 11.43 2.50
CA THR A 64 -26.58 10.06 2.21
C THR A 64 -26.37 9.84 0.71
N HIS A 65 -25.61 8.80 0.38
CA HIS A 65 -25.52 8.26 -0.98
C HIS A 65 -25.32 6.74 -0.93
N THR A 66 -25.50 6.07 -2.06
CA THR A 66 -25.22 4.64 -2.19
C THR A 66 -23.84 4.44 -2.78
N VAL A 67 -23.06 3.56 -2.17
CA VAL A 67 -21.82 3.03 -2.73
C VAL A 67 -22.00 1.57 -3.08
N LEU A 68 -21.37 1.12 -4.16
CA LEU A 68 -21.25 -0.30 -4.48
C LEU A 68 -19.91 -0.77 -3.93
N GLU A 69 -19.96 -1.78 -3.06
CA GLU A 69 -18.78 -2.42 -2.50
C GLU A 69 -18.73 -3.87 -2.95
N VAL A 70 -17.52 -4.37 -3.17
CA VAL A 70 -17.29 -5.75 -3.53
C VAL A 70 -16.79 -6.45 -2.28
N ASP A 71 -17.49 -7.50 -1.84
CA ASP A 71 -17.03 -8.30 -0.71
C ASP A 71 -15.87 -9.23 -1.11
N ALA A 72 -15.31 -9.93 -0.13
CA ALA A 72 -14.18 -10.85 -0.36
C ALA A 72 -14.50 -11.99 -1.34
N SER A 73 -15.79 -12.29 -1.60
CA SER A 73 -16.25 -13.29 -2.55
C SER A 73 -16.47 -12.73 -3.97
N GLY A 74 -16.24 -11.43 -4.17
CA GLY A 74 -16.45 -10.75 -5.45
C GLY A 74 -17.89 -10.29 -5.67
N GLN A 75 -18.78 -10.42 -4.67
CA GLN A 75 -20.17 -10.00 -4.81
C GLN A 75 -20.32 -8.50 -4.54
N LYS A 76 -21.09 -7.83 -5.42
CA LYS A 76 -21.40 -6.40 -5.28
C LYS A 76 -22.57 -6.21 -4.31
N LYS A 77 -22.30 -5.55 -3.18
CA LYS A 77 -23.30 -5.14 -2.20
C LYS A 77 -23.50 -3.62 -2.26
N ALA A 78 -24.74 -3.19 -2.44
CA ALA A 78 -25.10 -1.79 -2.34
C ALA A 78 -25.19 -1.39 -0.87
N GLN A 79 -24.41 -0.40 -0.45
CA GLN A 79 -24.41 0.11 0.91
C GLN A 79 -24.77 1.59 0.96
N ARG A 80 -25.57 1.97 1.95
CA ARG A 80 -25.91 3.36 2.21
C ARG A 80 -24.86 3.95 3.15
N VAL A 81 -24.30 5.10 2.77
CA VAL A 81 -23.29 5.79 3.57
C VAL A 81 -23.64 7.27 3.75
N LEU A 82 -23.17 7.87 4.83
CA LEU A 82 -23.21 9.32 5.00
C LEU A 82 -22.33 10.02 3.96
N ARG A 83 -22.76 11.20 3.51
CA ARG A 83 -21.97 12.04 2.59
C ARG A 83 -20.79 12.67 3.31
N GLN A 84 -19.68 12.76 2.60
CA GLN A 84 -18.60 13.67 2.93
C GLN A 84 -18.84 15.06 2.30
N THR A 85 -18.00 16.04 2.61
CA THR A 85 -17.94 17.33 1.91
C THR A 85 -17.63 17.14 0.42
N PRO A 86 -17.90 18.13 -0.45
CA PRO A 86 -17.65 18.01 -1.89
C PRO A 86 -16.19 17.69 -2.27
N ASP A 87 -15.22 18.04 -1.42
CA ASP A 87 -13.80 17.71 -1.59
C ASP A 87 -13.41 16.34 -1.01
N ASP A 88 -14.39 15.60 -0.47
CA ASP A 88 -14.26 14.27 0.12
C ASP A 88 -13.36 14.23 1.35
N ARG A 89 -13.17 15.34 2.08
CA ARG A 89 -12.20 15.41 3.20
C ARG A 89 -12.78 15.20 4.58
N GLN A 90 -14.08 15.40 4.77
CA GLN A 90 -14.72 15.27 6.08
C GLN A 90 -16.19 14.88 5.97
N CYS A 91 -16.72 14.22 7.00
CA CYS A 91 -18.15 13.97 7.15
C CYS A 91 -18.94 15.28 7.17
N PHE A 92 -20.09 15.30 6.49
CA PHE A 92 -20.92 16.51 6.37
C PHE A 92 -21.41 17.06 7.72
N PHE A 93 -21.53 16.21 8.75
CA PHE A 93 -21.94 16.61 10.10
C PHE A 93 -20.80 17.16 10.96
N LEU A 94 -19.56 17.23 10.46
CA LEU A 94 -18.46 17.84 11.19
C LEU A 94 -18.50 19.36 11.05
N GLN A 95 -18.64 20.07 12.18
CA GLN A 95 -18.55 21.52 12.24
C GLN A 95 -17.45 21.94 13.22
N GLY A 96 -16.36 22.51 12.69
CA GLY A 96 -15.14 22.68 13.48
C GLY A 96 -14.61 21.31 13.92
N SER A 97 -14.48 21.09 15.23
CA SER A 97 -14.11 19.79 15.81
C SER A 97 -15.31 18.97 16.33
N LYS A 98 -16.55 19.46 16.15
CA LYS A 98 -17.74 18.87 16.77
C LYS A 98 -18.66 18.23 15.74
N CYS A 99 -19.10 17.01 16.02
CA CYS A 99 -20.16 16.36 15.28
C CYS A 99 -21.51 16.97 15.68
N THR A 100 -22.25 17.53 14.71
CA THR A 100 -23.55 18.18 14.95
C THR A 100 -24.65 17.19 15.33
N VAL A 101 -24.46 15.90 15.03
CA VAL A 101 -25.35 14.79 15.39
C VAL A 101 -24.73 13.85 16.43
N TYR A 102 -23.88 14.34 17.33
CA TYR A 102 -23.09 13.51 18.25
C TYR A 102 -23.91 12.49 19.06
N ALA A 103 -25.11 12.87 19.49
CA ALA A 103 -26.01 11.98 20.24
C ALA A 103 -26.67 10.91 19.35
N ALA A 104 -26.89 11.19 18.07
CA ALA A 104 -27.49 10.28 17.09
C ALA A 104 -26.44 9.61 16.19
N ARG A 105 -25.18 9.51 16.67
CA ARG A 105 -24.12 8.84 15.91
C ARG A 105 -24.52 7.40 15.61
N PRO A 106 -24.30 6.91 14.37
CA PRO A 106 -24.50 5.51 14.04
C PRO A 106 -23.51 4.62 14.79
N THR A 107 -23.79 3.33 14.83
CA THR A 107 -23.02 2.28 15.50
C THR A 107 -21.54 2.36 15.17
N GLN A 108 -21.18 2.42 13.88
CA GLN A 108 -19.79 2.59 13.44
C GLN A 108 -19.09 3.79 14.11
N CYS A 109 -19.76 4.94 14.23
CA CYS A 109 -19.19 6.14 14.86
C CYS A 109 -19.16 6.07 16.39
N ARG A 110 -20.01 5.26 17.01
CA ARG A 110 -20.08 5.06 18.47
C ARG A 110 -19.03 4.07 18.96
N THR A 111 -18.75 3.03 18.17
CA THR A 111 -17.79 1.97 18.53
C THR A 111 -16.34 2.34 18.23
N PHE A 112 -16.06 3.48 17.60
CA PHE A 112 -14.68 3.94 17.38
C PHE A 112 -13.97 4.25 18.71
N PRO A 113 -12.71 3.79 18.93
CA PRO A 113 -11.80 3.12 18.00
C PRO A 113 -11.78 1.58 18.15
N TRP A 114 -12.75 0.96 18.80
CA TRP A 114 -12.78 -0.48 19.11
C TRP A 114 -13.20 -1.37 17.94
N TRP A 115 -12.84 -0.96 16.72
CA TRP A 115 -13.10 -1.74 15.52
C TRP A 115 -12.09 -2.90 15.44
N GLN A 116 -12.55 -4.05 14.94
CA GLN A 116 -11.75 -5.27 14.81
C GLN A 116 -10.38 -5.02 14.17
N GLN A 117 -10.35 -4.22 13.09
CA GLN A 117 -9.13 -3.89 12.35
C GLN A 117 -8.07 -3.16 13.20
N HIS A 118 -8.45 -2.38 14.21
CA HIS A 118 -7.49 -1.69 15.10
C HIS A 118 -6.96 -2.60 16.21
N LEU A 119 -7.64 -3.73 16.45
CA LEU A 119 -7.41 -4.60 17.60
C LEU A 119 -6.67 -5.89 17.24
N VAL A 120 -6.23 -6.02 15.98
CA VAL A 120 -5.49 -7.18 15.47
C VAL A 120 -4.11 -7.29 16.11
N SER A 121 -3.36 -6.18 16.21
CA SER A 121 -2.00 -6.15 16.76
C SER A 121 -1.58 -4.75 17.19
N ASP A 122 -0.43 -4.64 17.87
CA ASP A 122 0.18 -3.35 18.23
C ASP A 122 0.42 -2.47 17.01
N TYR A 123 0.78 -3.08 15.87
CA TYR A 123 0.94 -2.37 14.60
C TYR A 123 -0.36 -1.68 14.19
N ASP A 124 -1.49 -2.40 14.21
CA ASP A 124 -2.78 -1.84 13.79
C ASP A 124 -3.31 -0.79 14.79
N TRP A 125 -2.99 -0.94 16.08
CA TRP A 125 -3.31 0.04 17.11
C TRP A 125 -2.47 1.32 16.97
N GLN A 126 -1.19 1.20 16.65
CA GLN A 126 -0.31 2.35 16.36
C GLN A 126 -0.75 3.07 15.07
N LEU A 127 -1.19 2.34 14.04
CA LEU A 127 -1.79 2.93 12.84
C LEU A 127 -3.03 3.76 13.20
N ALA A 128 -3.97 3.19 13.97
CA ALA A 128 -5.15 3.91 14.42
C ALA A 128 -4.80 5.17 15.23
N ALA A 129 -3.71 5.13 16.01
CA ALA A 129 -3.24 6.27 16.80
C ALA A 129 -2.69 7.43 15.96
N ALA A 130 -2.21 7.16 14.74
CA ALA A 130 -1.81 8.22 13.81
C ALA A 130 -3.00 9.09 13.41
N ASP A 131 -4.20 8.49 13.31
CA ASP A 131 -5.44 9.16 12.93
C ASP A 131 -6.24 9.67 14.15
N CYS A 132 -5.90 9.25 15.37
CA CYS A 132 -6.59 9.67 16.58
C CYS A 132 -5.63 9.90 17.76
N GLU A 133 -5.47 11.17 18.14
CA GLU A 133 -4.70 11.58 19.32
C GLU A 133 -5.25 11.06 20.66
N GLY A 134 -6.50 10.62 20.67
CA GLY A 134 -7.12 10.02 21.86
C GLY A 134 -6.60 8.61 22.14
N ILE A 135 -6.01 7.95 21.16
CA ILE A 135 -5.36 6.64 21.33
C ILE A 135 -3.94 6.87 21.87
N VAL A 136 -3.70 6.39 23.08
CA VAL A 136 -2.42 6.59 23.75
C VAL A 136 -1.56 5.33 23.62
N ILE A 137 -0.45 5.49 22.93
CA ILE A 137 0.57 4.45 22.81
C ILE A 137 1.58 4.64 23.95
N ALA A 138 1.62 3.70 24.89
CA ALA A 138 2.54 3.77 26.03
C ALA A 138 4.00 3.67 25.56
N LYS A 139 4.83 4.64 25.97
CA LYS A 139 6.28 4.57 25.80
C LYS A 139 6.91 3.82 26.97
N GLU A 140 7.93 3.02 26.70
CA GLU A 140 8.74 2.43 27.77
C GLU A 140 9.34 3.55 28.63
N GLY A 141 9.08 3.53 29.93
CA GLY A 141 9.59 4.52 30.88
C GLY A 141 8.68 5.71 31.17
N ASP A 142 7.53 5.87 30.49
CA ASP A 142 6.53 6.88 30.88
C ASP A 142 5.78 6.40 32.13
N GLY A 143 6.23 6.88 33.29
CA GLY A 143 5.48 6.80 34.53
C GLY A 143 4.14 7.52 34.37
N GLN A 144 3.05 6.75 34.48
CA GLN A 144 1.65 7.21 34.51
C GLN A 144 1.19 8.05 33.30
N ALA A 145 0.73 7.36 32.25
CA ALA A 145 -0.25 7.96 31.36
C ALA A 145 -1.55 8.27 32.13
N ASP A 146 -2.04 9.51 32.05
CA ASP A 146 -3.31 9.96 32.66
C ASP A 146 -4.56 9.19 32.16
N VAL A 147 -4.40 8.34 31.15
CA VAL A 147 -5.46 7.52 30.55
C VAL A 147 -5.38 6.09 31.08
N VAL A 148 -6.47 5.67 31.74
CA VAL A 148 -6.63 4.30 32.26
C VAL A 148 -6.62 3.31 31.10
N GLY A 149 -5.85 2.24 31.24
CA GLY A 149 -5.83 1.15 30.27
C GLY A 149 -6.99 0.18 30.49
N VAL A 150 -7.66 -0.18 29.41
CA VAL A 150 -8.74 -1.19 29.38
C VAL A 150 -8.22 -2.52 28.83
N SER A 151 -8.85 -3.62 29.24
CA SER A 151 -8.58 -4.97 28.76
C SER A 151 -9.29 -5.25 27.43
N PHE A 152 -8.96 -6.37 26.79
CA PHE A 152 -9.78 -6.87 25.69
C PHE A 152 -11.21 -7.16 26.15
N ASP A 153 -11.42 -7.73 27.34
CA ASP A 153 -12.76 -8.04 27.84
C ASP A 153 -13.67 -6.80 27.93
N ASP A 154 -13.09 -5.63 28.16
CA ASP A 154 -13.82 -4.36 28.22
C ASP A 154 -14.23 -3.84 26.83
N VAL A 155 -13.51 -4.19 25.76
CA VAL A 155 -13.70 -3.62 24.41
C VAL A 155 -14.32 -4.59 23.40
N ILE A 156 -14.27 -5.91 23.66
CA ILE A 156 -14.88 -6.92 22.80
C ILE A 156 -16.39 -6.64 22.55
N PRO A 157 -17.19 -6.18 23.54
CA PRO A 157 -18.58 -5.83 23.27
C PRO A 157 -18.75 -4.81 22.13
N ASP A 158 -18.05 -3.67 22.17
CA ASP A 158 -18.12 -2.67 21.09
C ASP A 158 -17.59 -3.20 19.75
N MET A 159 -16.62 -4.12 19.79
CA MET A 159 -16.13 -4.80 18.58
C MET A 159 -17.20 -5.70 17.95
N ILE A 160 -17.94 -6.49 18.76
CA ILE A 160 -19.05 -7.32 18.29
C ILE A 160 -20.14 -6.45 17.67
N LEU A 161 -20.51 -5.35 18.34
CA LEU A 161 -21.50 -4.39 17.85
C LEU A 161 -21.10 -3.82 16.49
N HIS A 162 -19.82 -3.49 16.33
CA HIS A 162 -19.30 -3.01 15.07
C HIS A 162 -19.38 -4.07 13.96
N GLU A 163 -19.03 -5.32 14.26
CA GLU A 163 -19.06 -6.41 13.28
C GLU A 163 -20.48 -6.73 12.81
N ILE A 164 -21.44 -6.82 13.74
CA ILE A 164 -22.86 -7.02 13.41
C ILE A 164 -23.38 -5.86 12.54
N HIS A 165 -22.96 -4.63 12.83
CA HIS A 165 -23.32 -3.49 11.99
C HIS A 165 -22.73 -3.60 10.57
N GLN A 166 -21.46 -4.02 10.45
CA GLN A 166 -20.78 -4.20 9.16
C GLN A 166 -21.38 -5.32 8.31
N SER A 167 -21.95 -6.36 8.92
CA SER A 167 -22.65 -7.43 8.19
C SER A 167 -23.92 -6.91 7.48
N GLY A 168 -24.41 -5.74 7.89
CA GLY A 168 -25.57 -5.06 7.29
C GLY A 168 -26.89 -5.34 8.00
N GLU A 169 -26.84 -5.86 9.23
CA GLU A 169 -28.02 -6.01 10.08
C GLU A 169 -28.66 -4.66 10.40
N ASN A 170 -29.98 -4.65 10.54
CA ASN A 170 -30.79 -3.43 10.63
C ASN A 170 -31.21 -3.11 12.07
N PHE A 171 -30.22 -2.83 12.92
CA PHE A 171 -30.40 -2.47 14.33
C PHE A 171 -29.69 -1.15 14.67
N THR A 172 -30.22 -0.41 15.63
CA THR A 172 -29.55 0.74 16.24
C THR A 172 -28.45 0.26 17.21
N TYR A 173 -27.54 1.17 17.60
CA TYR A 173 -26.52 0.85 18.60
C TYR A 173 -27.14 0.40 19.93
N ASP A 174 -28.19 1.09 20.38
CA ASP A 174 -28.84 0.81 21.67
C ASP A 174 -29.59 -0.55 21.62
N GLU A 175 -30.22 -0.89 20.49
CA GLU A 175 -30.80 -2.22 20.26
C GLU A 175 -29.73 -3.32 20.30
N LEU A 176 -28.58 -3.12 19.64
CA LEU A 176 -27.48 -4.10 19.66
C LEU A 176 -26.88 -4.26 21.06
N GLN A 177 -26.75 -3.18 21.83
CA GLN A 177 -26.32 -3.26 23.23
C GLN A 177 -27.28 -4.10 24.06
N GLN A 178 -28.60 -3.87 23.91
CA GLN A 178 -29.60 -4.65 24.64
C GLN A 178 -29.58 -6.13 24.22
N MET A 179 -29.49 -6.41 22.92
CA MET A 179 -29.39 -7.78 22.41
C MET A 179 -28.15 -8.51 22.95
N LEU A 180 -26.99 -7.85 22.97
CA LEU A 180 -25.77 -8.45 23.51
C LEU A 180 -25.86 -8.64 25.03
N HIS A 181 -26.50 -7.71 25.75
CA HIS A 181 -26.79 -7.87 27.17
C HIS A 181 -27.64 -9.11 27.43
N ASP A 182 -28.77 -9.24 26.72
CA ASP A 182 -29.69 -10.37 26.86
C ASP A 182 -29.02 -11.70 26.47
N LEU A 183 -28.19 -11.69 25.42
CA LEU A 183 -27.41 -12.85 25.00
C LEU A 183 -26.43 -13.29 26.08
N ARG A 184 -25.79 -12.37 26.80
CA ARG A 184 -24.85 -12.71 27.88
C ARG A 184 -25.53 -13.32 29.11
N GLU A 185 -26.81 -13.04 29.33
CA GLU A 185 -27.59 -13.66 30.40
C GLU A 185 -27.93 -15.13 30.08
N VAL A 186 -28.21 -15.43 28.81
CA VAL A 186 -28.55 -16.80 28.36
C VAL A 186 -27.33 -17.63 27.96
N GLU A 187 -26.29 -16.99 27.43
CA GLU A 187 -25.03 -17.58 26.98
C GLU A 187 -23.83 -16.78 27.54
N PRO A 188 -23.49 -16.95 28.83
CA PRO A 188 -22.43 -16.17 29.49
C PRO A 188 -21.03 -16.32 28.85
N GLU A 189 -20.81 -17.41 28.12
CA GLU A 189 -19.52 -17.70 27.47
C GLU A 189 -19.38 -17.06 26.08
N PHE A 190 -20.44 -16.52 25.49
CA PHE A 190 -20.45 -16.03 24.10
C PHE A 190 -19.31 -15.05 23.81
N VAL A 191 -19.15 -14.02 24.64
CA VAL A 191 -18.11 -13.00 24.50
C VAL A 191 -16.70 -13.61 24.59
N THR A 192 -16.52 -14.59 25.47
CA THR A 192 -15.23 -15.29 25.66
C THR A 192 -14.90 -16.18 24.46
N GLN A 193 -15.90 -16.88 23.92
CA GLN A 193 -15.76 -17.72 22.74
C GLN A 193 -15.42 -16.86 21.52
N TYR A 194 -16.16 -15.77 21.30
CA TYR A 194 -15.89 -14.81 20.22
C TYR A 194 -14.48 -14.20 20.34
N LYS A 195 -14.06 -13.78 21.54
CA LYS A 195 -12.69 -13.30 21.78
C LYS A 195 -11.64 -14.34 21.41
N THR A 196 -11.87 -15.61 21.77
CA THR A 196 -10.96 -16.72 21.47
C THR A 196 -10.85 -16.96 19.97
N GLU A 197 -11.98 -16.96 19.27
CA GLU A 197 -12.02 -17.09 17.81
C GLU A 197 -11.30 -15.91 17.13
N PHE A 198 -11.59 -14.67 17.55
CA PHE A 198 -10.91 -13.48 17.05
C PHE A 198 -9.38 -13.56 17.21
N PHE A 199 -8.90 -14.03 18.36
CA PHE A 199 -7.46 -14.19 18.59
C PHE A 199 -6.83 -15.27 17.71
N HIS A 200 -7.61 -16.28 17.32
CA HIS A 200 -7.15 -17.36 16.46
C HIS A 200 -7.17 -16.98 14.97
N THR A 201 -8.20 -16.27 14.51
CA THR A 201 -8.40 -15.93 13.09
C THR A 201 -7.70 -14.64 12.68
N CYS A 202 -7.63 -13.65 13.57
CA CYS A 202 -7.06 -12.34 13.29
C CYS A 202 -5.68 -12.20 13.94
N LEU A 203 -4.70 -12.83 13.30
CA LEU A 203 -3.33 -12.90 13.81
C LEU A 203 -2.36 -12.16 12.89
N ARG A 204 -1.65 -11.19 13.47
CA ARG A 204 -0.35 -10.72 12.99
C ARG A 204 0.73 -11.13 13.98
N ARG A 205 1.86 -11.59 13.47
CA ARG A 205 3.02 -12.03 14.25
C ARG A 205 4.22 -11.17 13.90
N VAL A 206 4.83 -10.56 14.92
CA VAL A 206 6.11 -9.87 14.73
C VAL A 206 7.20 -10.92 14.56
N VAL A 207 7.82 -10.97 13.39
CA VAL A 207 8.93 -11.88 13.06
C VAL A 207 10.24 -11.26 13.51
N PHE A 208 10.39 -9.96 13.25
CA PHE A 208 11.54 -9.15 13.65
C PHE A 208 11.06 -7.72 13.88
N SER A 209 11.65 -7.04 14.85
CA SER A 209 11.41 -5.61 15.05
C SER A 209 12.57 -5.01 15.83
N ASP A 210 13.03 -3.85 15.40
CA ASP A 210 13.95 -2.98 16.12
C ASP A 210 13.38 -1.54 16.16
N ASP A 211 14.20 -0.55 16.47
CA ASP A 211 13.75 0.84 16.60
C ASP A 211 13.35 1.48 15.26
N GLU A 212 13.93 1.05 14.14
CA GLU A 212 13.69 1.64 12.82
C GLU A 212 12.68 0.86 11.98
N VAL A 213 12.64 -0.47 12.12
CA VAL A 213 11.88 -1.33 11.20
C VAL A 213 11.19 -2.51 11.87
N THR A 214 10.18 -3.04 11.18
CA THR A 214 9.43 -4.22 11.62
C THR A 214 9.14 -5.14 10.44
N VAL A 215 9.28 -6.45 10.66
CA VAL A 215 8.85 -7.54 9.78
C VAL A 215 7.70 -8.29 10.44
N LEU A 216 6.60 -8.44 9.71
CA LEU A 216 5.34 -8.98 10.21
C LEU A 216 4.89 -10.14 9.33
N ASP A 217 4.42 -11.22 9.94
CA ASP A 217 3.57 -12.19 9.25
C ASP A 217 2.10 -11.83 9.52
N SER A 218 1.27 -11.78 8.47
CA SER A 218 -0.17 -11.62 8.54
C SER A 218 -0.85 -12.91 8.13
N PHE A 219 -1.87 -13.33 8.87
CA PHE A 219 -2.69 -14.50 8.54
C PHE A 219 -4.15 -14.13 8.22
N ILE A 220 -4.41 -12.83 8.05
CA ILE A 220 -5.71 -12.29 7.71
C ILE A 220 -5.86 -12.37 6.18
N ASN A 221 -6.83 -13.15 5.70
CA ASN A 221 -7.11 -13.35 4.28
C ASN A 221 -5.93 -13.93 3.47
N GLY A 222 -5.20 -14.87 4.08
CA GLY A 222 -4.01 -15.49 3.51
C GLY A 222 -2.78 -15.24 4.38
N ALA A 223 -1.72 -16.01 4.13
CA ALA A 223 -0.47 -15.87 4.84
C ALA A 223 0.48 -14.97 4.04
N THR A 224 0.86 -13.81 4.56
CA THR A 224 1.84 -12.91 3.95
C THR A 224 2.92 -12.52 4.95
N ARG A 225 4.10 -12.18 4.44
CA ARG A 225 5.15 -11.49 5.18
C ARG A 225 5.36 -10.10 4.62
N SER A 226 5.30 -9.10 5.48
CA SER A 226 5.52 -7.71 5.14
C SER A 226 6.68 -7.09 5.91
N PHE A 227 7.27 -6.06 5.31
CA PHE A 227 8.33 -5.23 5.88
C PHE A 227 7.88 -3.76 5.87
N VAL A 228 8.05 -3.08 7.00
CA VAL A 228 7.64 -1.68 7.21
C VAL A 228 8.71 -0.91 7.99
N PHE A 229 8.79 0.40 7.75
CA PHE A 229 9.53 1.32 8.61
C PHE A 229 8.63 1.83 9.74
N ASN A 230 9.15 1.88 10.96
CA ASN A 230 8.37 2.23 12.15
C ASN A 230 7.88 3.69 12.16
N ASP A 231 8.55 4.59 11.43
CA ASP A 231 8.16 6.01 11.31
C ASP A 231 7.05 6.24 10.28
N ARG A 232 6.76 5.25 9.43
CA ARG A 232 5.74 5.27 8.38
C ARG A 232 5.03 3.93 8.26
N LEU A 233 4.46 3.44 9.38
CA LEU A 233 3.77 2.15 9.44
C LEU A 233 2.69 1.95 8.36
N HIS A 234 2.07 3.02 7.87
CA HIS A 234 1.03 2.95 6.83
C HIS A 234 1.58 2.62 5.43
N LEU A 235 2.91 2.64 5.24
CA LEU A 235 3.58 2.39 3.98
C LEU A 235 4.32 1.05 4.03
N THR A 236 3.66 0.01 3.54
CA THR A 236 4.29 -1.30 3.36
C THR A 236 5.35 -1.24 2.27
N GLN A 237 6.61 -1.45 2.66
CA GLN A 237 7.75 -1.38 1.74
C GLN A 237 7.86 -2.61 0.86
N SER A 238 7.57 -3.79 1.42
CA SER A 238 7.66 -5.05 0.71
C SER A 238 6.68 -6.04 1.30
N GLU A 239 6.01 -6.81 0.46
CA GLU A 239 5.12 -7.89 0.88
C GLU A 239 5.30 -9.11 -0.03
N VAL A 240 5.30 -10.30 0.56
CA VAL A 240 5.39 -11.57 -0.14
C VAL A 240 4.42 -12.58 0.47
N ALA A 241 3.78 -13.39 -0.37
CA ALA A 241 2.93 -14.47 0.10
C ALA A 241 3.77 -15.62 0.70
N LEU A 242 3.21 -16.29 1.70
CA LEU A 242 3.78 -17.48 2.31
C LEU A 242 3.03 -18.70 1.76
N CYS A 243 3.75 -19.76 1.39
CA CYS A 243 3.11 -21.00 0.90
C CYS A 243 2.29 -21.69 2.00
N GLN A 244 2.64 -21.47 3.26
CA GLN A 244 2.00 -22.06 4.42
C GLN A 244 2.15 -21.17 5.66
N ILE A 245 1.26 -21.35 6.63
CA ILE A 245 1.36 -20.70 7.94
C ILE A 245 2.59 -21.29 8.67
N PRO A 246 3.61 -20.48 9.02
CA PRO A 246 4.79 -20.99 9.71
C PRO A 246 4.44 -21.46 11.12
N ASP A 247 4.75 -22.72 11.44
CA ASP A 247 4.61 -23.24 12.80
C ASP A 247 5.59 -22.51 13.73
N ALA A 248 5.03 -21.82 14.73
CA ALA A 248 5.77 -21.02 15.70
C ALA A 248 6.80 -21.85 16.49
N ASN A 249 6.61 -23.17 16.59
CA ASN A 249 7.47 -24.07 17.35
C ASN A 249 8.60 -24.69 16.52
N THR A 250 8.59 -24.53 15.19
CA THR A 250 9.60 -25.09 14.31
C THR A 250 10.64 -24.05 13.92
N LYS A 251 11.93 -24.42 13.93
CA LYS A 251 13.02 -23.59 13.39
C LYS A 251 13.12 -23.63 11.86
N VAL A 252 12.10 -24.14 11.18
CA VAL A 252 12.12 -24.29 9.72
C VAL A 252 11.85 -22.93 9.10
N ALA A 253 12.70 -22.50 8.18
CA ALA A 253 12.50 -21.26 7.45
C ALA A 253 11.20 -21.33 6.64
N PRO A 254 10.38 -20.28 6.61
CA PRO A 254 9.15 -20.28 5.83
C PRO A 254 9.44 -20.38 4.34
N GLU A 255 8.51 -21.01 3.62
CA GLU A 255 8.55 -21.05 2.17
C GLU A 255 7.75 -19.88 1.59
N PHE A 256 8.38 -19.13 0.68
CA PHE A 256 7.80 -17.94 0.07
C PHE A 256 7.19 -18.26 -1.28
N ASP A 257 5.93 -17.89 -1.46
CA ASP A 257 5.28 -17.92 -2.76
C ASP A 257 5.72 -16.71 -3.59
N ARG A 258 6.67 -16.96 -4.48
CA ARG A 258 7.18 -15.99 -5.45
C ARG A 258 6.47 -16.08 -6.81
N THR A 259 5.37 -16.82 -6.92
CA THR A 259 4.62 -16.94 -8.19
C THR A 259 3.82 -15.69 -8.52
N THR A 260 3.51 -14.86 -7.54
CA THR A 260 2.70 -13.64 -7.68
C THR A 260 3.38 -12.43 -7.04
N LEU A 261 2.90 -11.23 -7.40
CA LEU A 261 3.27 -9.96 -6.80
C LEU A 261 2.04 -9.37 -6.12
N THR A 262 2.21 -8.88 -4.88
CA THR A 262 1.10 -8.30 -4.12
C THR A 262 0.76 -6.88 -4.57
N PHE A 263 1.75 -6.10 -5.01
CA PHE A 263 1.54 -4.72 -5.40
C PHE A 263 1.32 -4.55 -6.90
N ASP A 264 0.26 -3.82 -7.27
CA ASP A 264 -0.05 -3.48 -8.66
C ASP A 264 1.06 -2.67 -9.32
N VAL A 265 1.79 -1.84 -8.56
CA VAL A 265 2.95 -1.12 -9.10
C VAL A 265 4.09 -2.06 -9.47
N HIS A 266 4.41 -3.08 -8.66
CA HIS A 266 5.43 -4.08 -9.00
C HIS A 266 5.03 -4.88 -10.25
N ARG A 267 3.73 -5.16 -10.41
CA ARG A 267 3.19 -5.77 -11.64
C ARG A 267 3.36 -4.83 -12.83
N ALA A 268 3.03 -3.53 -12.69
CA ALA A 268 3.19 -2.55 -13.76
C ALA A 268 4.67 -2.37 -14.17
N LEU A 269 5.60 -2.33 -13.22
CA LEU A 269 7.05 -2.24 -13.48
C LEU A 269 7.61 -3.45 -14.24
N CYS A 270 6.87 -4.55 -14.31
CA CYS A 270 7.20 -5.70 -15.14
C CYS A 270 6.79 -5.55 -16.62
N MET A 271 5.89 -4.63 -16.99
CA MET A 271 5.38 -4.47 -18.37
C MET A 271 6.47 -4.32 -19.44
N PRO A 272 7.58 -3.57 -19.21
CA PRO A 272 8.65 -3.41 -20.20
C PRO A 272 9.24 -4.72 -20.71
N LEU A 273 9.18 -5.82 -19.93
CA LEU A 273 9.67 -7.13 -20.35
C LEU A 273 8.94 -7.71 -21.57
N ALA A 274 7.77 -7.17 -21.93
CA ALA A 274 7.04 -7.51 -23.16
C ALA A 274 7.43 -6.62 -24.36
N TRP A 275 8.11 -5.50 -24.11
CA TRP A 275 8.47 -4.51 -25.13
C TRP A 275 9.95 -4.55 -25.51
N LEU A 276 10.75 -5.24 -24.71
CA LEU A 276 12.16 -5.52 -25.03
C LEU A 276 12.25 -6.59 -26.12
N PRO A 277 13.25 -6.49 -27.02
CA PRO A 277 13.44 -7.45 -28.09
C PRO A 277 13.67 -8.86 -27.56
N ASP A 278 13.10 -9.86 -28.24
CA ASP A 278 13.29 -11.25 -27.87
C ASP A 278 14.74 -11.72 -28.08
N CYS A 279 15.14 -12.67 -27.24
CA CYS A 279 16.44 -13.33 -27.36
C CYS A 279 16.39 -14.36 -28.50
N ASP A 280 16.51 -13.90 -29.76
CA ASP A 280 16.49 -14.75 -30.96
C ASP A 280 17.76 -15.63 -31.14
N GLY A 281 18.43 -15.98 -30.04
CA GLY A 281 19.72 -16.69 -30.03
C GLY A 281 20.92 -15.87 -30.51
N LYS A 282 20.70 -14.65 -31.02
CA LYS A 282 21.75 -13.70 -31.45
C LYS A 282 21.97 -12.56 -30.44
N SER A 283 20.94 -12.20 -29.69
CA SER A 283 20.99 -11.15 -28.66
C SER A 283 21.46 -11.73 -27.33
N LEU A 284 22.19 -10.94 -26.55
CA LEU A 284 22.58 -11.33 -25.20
C LEU A 284 21.34 -11.38 -24.28
N PRO A 285 21.29 -12.28 -23.29
CA PRO A 285 20.21 -12.30 -22.32
C PRO A 285 20.17 -11.01 -21.50
N LEU A 286 18.99 -10.67 -20.98
CA LEU A 286 18.69 -9.39 -20.38
C LEU A 286 19.58 -9.06 -19.18
N HIS A 287 19.93 -7.78 -19.06
CA HIS A 287 20.55 -7.16 -17.90
C HIS A 287 19.59 -6.14 -17.30
N VAL A 288 19.03 -6.50 -16.14
CA VAL A 288 18.02 -5.70 -15.43
C VAL A 288 18.64 -5.12 -14.16
N SER A 289 18.34 -3.85 -13.86
CA SER A 289 18.69 -3.20 -12.60
C SER A 289 17.44 -2.70 -11.90
N VAL A 290 17.31 -2.95 -10.60
CA VAL A 290 16.23 -2.45 -9.75
C VAL A 290 16.82 -1.58 -8.66
N LEU A 291 16.59 -0.27 -8.75
CA LEU A 291 16.96 0.71 -7.73
C LEU A 291 15.80 0.83 -6.74
N GLY A 292 16.10 0.68 -5.45
CA GLY A 292 15.07 0.58 -4.40
C GLY A 292 14.58 -0.85 -4.27
N ALA A 293 15.50 -1.81 -4.14
CA ALA A 293 15.14 -3.22 -4.11
C ALA A 293 14.34 -3.63 -2.86
N GLY A 294 14.43 -2.86 -1.76
CA GLY A 294 13.73 -3.16 -0.52
C GLY A 294 14.05 -4.56 -0.01
N ALA A 295 13.02 -5.33 0.33
CA ALA A 295 13.19 -6.74 0.73
C ALA A 295 13.39 -7.71 -0.46
N CYS A 296 13.70 -7.19 -1.65
CA CYS A 296 13.93 -7.91 -2.91
C CYS A 296 12.72 -8.71 -3.43
N THR A 297 11.48 -8.28 -3.14
CA THR A 297 10.28 -8.98 -3.63
C THR A 297 10.20 -8.99 -5.16
N LEU A 298 10.33 -7.82 -5.80
CA LEU A 298 10.33 -7.70 -7.26
C LEU A 298 11.54 -8.41 -7.89
N PRO A 299 12.81 -8.20 -7.46
CA PRO A 299 13.94 -8.95 -7.98
C PRO A 299 13.79 -10.47 -7.89
N LEU A 300 13.36 -11.01 -6.75
CA LEU A 300 13.20 -12.46 -6.60
C LEU A 300 12.04 -13.02 -7.42
N PHE A 301 10.99 -12.24 -7.67
CA PHE A 301 9.93 -12.59 -8.61
C PHE A 301 10.47 -12.68 -10.05
N LEU A 302 11.22 -11.67 -10.50
CA LEU A 302 11.86 -11.67 -11.82
C LEU A 302 12.80 -12.86 -11.99
N LEU A 303 13.64 -13.14 -11.00
CA LEU A 303 14.60 -14.24 -11.02
C LEU A 303 13.93 -15.62 -11.13
N LYS A 304 12.76 -15.80 -10.49
CA LYS A 304 11.99 -17.05 -10.53
C LYS A 304 11.40 -17.33 -11.91
N HIS A 305 10.92 -16.30 -12.59
CA HIS A 305 10.12 -16.44 -13.82
C HIS A 305 10.91 -16.19 -15.10
N LEU A 306 12.03 -15.48 -15.02
CA LEU A 306 12.94 -15.32 -16.15
C LEU A 306 14.01 -16.42 -16.10
N SER A 307 14.12 -17.20 -17.16
CA SER A 307 15.11 -18.28 -17.24
C SER A 307 16.54 -17.73 -17.42
N PRO A 308 17.58 -18.54 -17.18
CA PRO A 308 18.96 -18.13 -17.47
C PRO A 308 19.23 -17.79 -18.94
N GLN A 309 18.41 -18.29 -19.87
CA GLN A 309 18.49 -17.91 -21.29
C GLN A 309 17.91 -16.53 -21.58
N LYS A 310 17.01 -16.03 -20.73
CA LYS A 310 16.34 -14.73 -20.89
C LYS A 310 16.93 -13.64 -19.99
N LEU A 311 17.46 -13.99 -18.82
CA LEU A 311 18.05 -13.06 -17.86
C LEU A 311 19.48 -13.48 -17.55
N ARG A 312 20.45 -12.64 -17.94
CA ARG A 312 21.87 -12.80 -17.64
C ARG A 312 22.20 -12.29 -16.24
N ARG A 313 21.66 -11.12 -15.89
CA ARG A 313 22.05 -10.40 -14.67
C ARG A 313 20.90 -9.55 -14.15
N LEU A 314 20.74 -9.57 -12.84
CA LEU A 314 19.77 -8.79 -12.09
C LEU A 314 20.47 -8.10 -10.92
N ASP A 315 20.68 -6.80 -11.06
CA ASP A 315 21.25 -5.98 -10.01
C ASP A 315 20.13 -5.41 -9.14
N ALA A 316 20.15 -5.72 -7.85
CA ALA A 316 19.25 -5.17 -6.84
C ALA A 316 20.04 -4.17 -5.98
N VAL A 317 19.66 -2.89 -6.07
CA VAL A 317 20.39 -1.78 -5.45
C VAL A 317 19.57 -1.25 -4.27
N GLU A 318 20.15 -1.33 -3.08
CA GLU A 318 19.54 -0.91 -1.82
C GLU A 318 20.62 -0.32 -0.91
N PRO A 319 20.60 0.99 -0.60
CA PRO A 319 21.66 1.63 0.18
C PRO A 319 21.71 1.22 1.66
N SER A 320 20.62 0.69 2.22
CA SER A 320 20.56 0.36 3.65
C SER A 320 21.07 -1.05 3.94
N SER A 321 22.17 -1.14 4.70
CA SER A 321 22.71 -2.40 5.21
C SER A 321 21.69 -3.17 6.05
N GLN A 322 20.87 -2.47 6.82
CA GLN A 322 19.81 -3.05 7.64
C GLN A 322 18.72 -3.67 6.76
N VAL A 323 18.28 -2.99 5.70
CA VAL A 323 17.28 -3.52 4.75
C VAL A 323 17.84 -4.74 4.03
N ASN A 324 19.08 -4.68 3.55
CA ASN A 324 19.75 -5.83 2.92
C ASN A 324 19.87 -7.03 3.87
N SER A 325 20.22 -6.80 5.14
CA SER A 325 20.26 -7.84 6.17
C SER A 325 18.88 -8.46 6.40
N ILE A 326 17.83 -7.63 6.45
CA ILE A 326 16.44 -8.10 6.60
C ILE A 326 16.01 -8.94 5.40
N ALA A 327 16.31 -8.49 4.18
CA ALA A 327 15.99 -9.22 2.96
C ALA A 327 16.66 -10.62 2.97
N GLN A 328 17.92 -10.67 3.40
CA GLN A 328 18.68 -11.92 3.50
C GLN A 328 18.14 -12.87 4.58
N GLN A 329 17.85 -12.36 5.78
CA GLN A 329 17.44 -13.16 6.93
C GLN A 329 15.97 -13.56 6.89
N PHE A 330 15.08 -12.65 6.46
CA PHE A 330 13.64 -12.80 6.64
C PHE A 330 12.84 -12.93 5.34
N PHE A 331 13.44 -12.69 4.17
CA PHE A 331 12.78 -12.81 2.85
C PHE A 331 13.45 -13.85 1.93
N GLY A 332 14.42 -14.58 2.47
CA GLY A 332 15.08 -15.70 1.79
C GLY A 332 16.06 -15.28 0.70
N VAL A 333 16.50 -14.02 0.65
CA VAL A 333 17.54 -13.57 -0.30
C VAL A 333 18.85 -14.31 -0.04
N GLY A 334 19.22 -14.56 1.21
CA GLY A 334 20.50 -15.20 1.56
C GLY A 334 20.67 -16.58 0.93
N ALA A 335 19.61 -17.39 0.90
CA ALA A 335 19.62 -18.70 0.25
C ALA A 335 19.68 -18.61 -1.28
N VAL A 336 19.13 -17.54 -1.87
CA VAL A 336 19.15 -17.31 -3.32
C VAL A 336 20.55 -16.90 -3.80
N LEU A 337 21.21 -16.00 -3.07
CA LEU A 337 22.57 -15.54 -3.40
C LEU A 337 23.59 -16.67 -3.43
N GLN A 338 23.36 -17.75 -2.67
CA GLN A 338 24.24 -18.93 -2.65
C GLN A 338 24.06 -19.86 -3.86
N ARG A 339 22.94 -19.76 -4.59
CA ARG A 339 22.55 -20.74 -5.62
C ARG A 339 22.33 -20.16 -7.01
N ASP A 340 22.12 -18.85 -7.13
CA ASP A 340 21.81 -18.18 -8.40
C ASP A 340 22.69 -16.95 -8.57
N GLU A 341 23.73 -17.08 -9.39
CA GLU A 341 24.74 -16.04 -9.65
C GLU A 341 24.19 -14.85 -10.44
N ARG A 342 22.96 -14.95 -10.99
CA ARG A 342 22.34 -13.86 -11.75
C ARG A 342 21.94 -12.70 -10.84
N LEU A 343 21.61 -12.96 -9.57
CA LEU A 343 21.23 -11.93 -8.62
C LEU A 343 22.47 -11.33 -7.94
N VAL A 344 22.62 -10.02 -8.04
CA VAL A 344 23.70 -9.28 -7.36
C VAL A 344 23.10 -8.15 -6.53
N ILE A 345 23.44 -8.10 -5.24
CA ILE A 345 23.00 -7.06 -4.31
C ILE A 345 24.07 -5.99 -4.20
N HIS A 346 23.66 -4.72 -4.32
CA HIS A 346 24.54 -3.56 -4.20
C HIS A 346 24.11 -2.68 -3.03
N GLU A 347 24.91 -2.66 -1.98
CA GLU A 347 24.73 -1.76 -0.84
C GLU A 347 25.32 -0.38 -1.14
N LYS A 348 24.57 0.44 -1.91
CA LYS A 348 24.97 1.80 -2.28
C LYS A 348 23.77 2.62 -2.74
N MET A 349 23.96 3.94 -2.81
CA MET A 349 22.99 4.85 -3.41
C MET A 349 22.85 4.55 -4.91
N GLY A 350 21.64 4.70 -5.45
CA GLY A 350 21.38 4.44 -6.87
C GLY A 350 22.19 5.35 -7.80
N GLU A 351 22.42 6.59 -7.38
CA GLU A 351 23.27 7.57 -8.06
C GLU A 351 24.72 7.08 -8.17
N ASP A 352 25.24 6.46 -7.12
CA ASP A 352 26.63 5.96 -7.10
C ASP A 352 26.74 4.67 -7.90
N PHE A 353 25.76 3.76 -7.79
CA PHE A 353 25.66 2.58 -8.65
C PHE A 353 25.73 2.94 -10.13
N LEU A 354 24.97 3.96 -10.57
CA LEU A 354 24.95 4.41 -11.96
C LEU A 354 26.24 5.07 -12.42
N LYS A 355 26.94 5.79 -11.53
CA LYS A 355 28.25 6.39 -11.84
C LYS A 355 29.31 5.33 -12.10
N GLU A 356 29.23 4.20 -11.42
CA GLU A 356 30.19 3.10 -11.54
C GLU A 356 29.94 2.19 -12.76
N GLN A 357 28.75 2.23 -13.35
CA GLN A 357 28.47 1.46 -14.57
C GLN A 357 29.32 1.96 -15.74
N ASP A 358 29.68 1.07 -16.66
CA ASP A 358 30.25 1.49 -17.94
C ASP A 358 29.20 2.31 -18.72
N GLU A 359 29.62 3.31 -19.49
CA GLU A 359 28.72 3.98 -20.44
C GLU A 359 28.16 2.99 -21.48
N ASN A 360 28.83 1.86 -21.70
CA ASN A 360 28.34 0.75 -22.52
C ASN A 360 27.79 -0.43 -21.69
N ALA A 361 27.41 -0.22 -20.42
CA ALA A 361 26.87 -1.28 -19.56
C ALA A 361 25.65 -2.00 -20.16
N ALA A 362 24.95 -1.33 -21.10
CA ALA A 362 23.87 -1.88 -21.91
C ALA A 362 22.78 -2.52 -21.05
N LEU A 363 22.26 -1.75 -20.09
CA LEU A 363 21.10 -2.15 -19.31
C LEU A 363 19.86 -2.17 -20.21
N ASP A 364 19.20 -3.32 -20.29
CA ASP A 364 17.98 -3.46 -21.10
C ASP A 364 16.77 -2.88 -20.34
N LEU A 365 16.79 -2.98 -19.00
CA LEU A 365 15.75 -2.42 -18.14
C LEU A 365 16.36 -1.84 -16.87
N LEU A 366 16.07 -0.57 -16.60
CA LEU A 366 16.27 0.03 -15.28
C LEU A 366 14.93 0.33 -14.65
N VAL A 367 14.68 -0.26 -13.48
CA VAL A 367 13.52 0.00 -12.65
C VAL A 367 13.92 0.95 -11.53
N LEU A 368 13.18 2.04 -11.38
CA LEU A 368 13.31 3.01 -10.31
C LEU A 368 12.08 2.93 -9.39
N ASP A 369 12.23 2.20 -8.29
CA ASP A 369 11.21 1.99 -7.26
C ASP A 369 11.73 2.46 -5.89
N VAL A 370 12.21 3.70 -5.86
CA VAL A 370 12.81 4.32 -4.66
C VAL A 370 11.83 5.29 -4.05
N GLU A 371 11.48 5.09 -2.79
CA GLU A 371 10.68 6.04 -2.02
C GLU A 371 11.57 7.06 -1.29
N ALA A 372 11.19 8.34 -1.30
CA ALA A 372 11.92 9.40 -0.59
C ALA A 372 11.63 9.43 0.92
N GLY A 373 10.64 8.65 1.40
CA GLY A 373 10.17 8.61 2.78
C GLY A 373 9.32 9.84 3.16
N ASP A 374 9.85 11.04 2.92
CA ASP A 374 9.14 12.32 3.08
C ASP A 374 8.88 12.97 1.71
N SER A 375 7.69 13.57 1.54
CA SER A 375 7.38 14.37 0.34
C SER A 375 8.31 15.57 0.23
N CYS A 376 8.99 15.71 -0.91
CA CYS A 376 9.77 16.89 -1.23
C CYS A 376 9.16 17.57 -2.47
N ALA A 377 8.73 18.82 -2.32
CA ALA A 377 8.01 19.56 -3.36
C ALA A 377 6.76 18.82 -3.91
N GLY A 378 6.10 18.02 -3.06
CA GLY A 378 4.92 17.23 -3.44
C GLY A 378 5.23 15.89 -4.10
N VAL A 379 6.50 15.48 -4.15
CA VAL A 379 6.95 14.20 -4.71
C VAL A 379 7.42 13.29 -3.57
N CYS A 380 6.75 12.15 -3.42
CA CYS A 380 7.11 11.11 -2.44
C CYS A 380 8.01 10.03 -3.05
N ALA A 381 7.87 9.77 -4.35
CA ALA A 381 8.75 8.87 -5.10
C ALA A 381 8.85 9.35 -6.56
N PRO A 382 10.04 9.28 -7.20
CA PRO A 382 11.34 9.03 -6.59
C PRO A 382 11.90 10.27 -5.85
N PRO A 383 13.01 10.15 -5.09
CA PRO A 383 13.74 11.30 -4.56
C PRO A 383 14.08 12.32 -5.65
N LEU A 384 14.00 13.63 -5.35
CA LEU A 384 14.23 14.69 -6.34
C LEU A 384 15.61 14.62 -7.02
N ALA A 385 16.63 14.11 -6.33
CA ALA A 385 17.97 13.88 -6.88
C ALA A 385 17.96 12.93 -8.09
N MET A 386 17.07 11.94 -8.08
CA MET A 386 16.88 10.98 -9.17
C MET A 386 16.03 11.55 -10.33
N LEU A 387 15.50 12.76 -10.16
CA LEU A 387 14.83 13.54 -11.22
C LEU A 387 15.71 14.68 -11.74
N GLU A 388 16.93 14.84 -11.21
CA GLU A 388 17.84 15.87 -11.69
C GLU A 388 18.39 15.51 -13.08
N PRO A 389 18.64 16.50 -13.96
CA PRO A 389 19.15 16.25 -15.31
C PRO A 389 20.42 15.40 -15.34
N LYS A 390 21.31 15.57 -14.34
CA LYS A 390 22.55 14.80 -14.23
C LYS A 390 22.28 13.30 -14.04
N PHE A 391 21.34 12.93 -13.18
CA PHE A 391 20.98 11.54 -12.95
C PHE A 391 20.28 10.96 -14.19
N LEU A 392 19.26 11.65 -14.70
CA LEU A 392 18.48 11.18 -15.84
C LEU A 392 19.36 10.99 -17.09
N TYR A 393 20.26 11.93 -17.37
CA TYR A 393 21.21 11.81 -18.48
C TYR A 393 22.14 10.61 -18.29
N ARG A 394 22.65 10.40 -17.08
CA ARG A 394 23.48 9.24 -16.76
C ARG A 394 22.72 7.93 -16.96
N THR A 395 21.47 7.86 -16.51
CA THR A 395 20.59 6.70 -16.74
C THR A 395 20.43 6.43 -18.23
N LYS A 396 20.18 7.47 -19.02
CA LYS A 396 20.07 7.36 -20.49
C LYS A 396 21.34 6.79 -21.14
N CYS A 397 22.52 7.21 -20.67
CA CYS A 397 23.79 6.71 -21.18
C CYS A 397 24.01 5.22 -20.91
N VAL A 398 23.65 4.72 -19.73
CA VAL A 398 23.91 3.31 -19.37
C VAL A 398 22.89 2.33 -19.93
N LEU A 399 21.71 2.82 -20.34
CA LEU A 399 20.69 2.01 -21.00
C LEU A 399 21.16 1.60 -22.40
N ALA A 400 20.83 0.36 -22.78
CA ALA A 400 20.97 -0.09 -24.16
C ALA A 400 20.16 0.83 -25.10
N PRO A 401 20.46 0.88 -26.42
CA PRO A 401 19.71 1.70 -27.36
C PRO A 401 18.20 1.41 -27.41
N HIS A 402 17.80 0.17 -27.09
CA HIS A 402 16.40 -0.27 -26.97
C HIS A 402 15.95 -0.41 -25.50
N GLY A 403 16.78 0.07 -24.57
CA GLY A 403 16.58 -0.08 -23.14
C GLY A 403 15.47 0.84 -22.64
N ILE A 404 14.83 0.42 -21.56
CA ILE A 404 13.68 1.13 -20.99
C ILE A 404 13.98 1.53 -19.55
N LEU A 405 13.65 2.77 -19.21
CA LEU A 405 13.57 3.24 -17.83
C LEU A 405 12.13 3.16 -17.34
N ALA A 406 11.84 2.30 -16.36
CA ALA A 406 10.55 2.20 -15.70
C ALA A 406 10.61 2.91 -14.35
N ILE A 407 9.73 3.88 -14.09
CA ILE A 407 9.76 4.71 -12.89
C ILE A 407 8.41 4.64 -12.18
N ASN A 408 8.42 4.31 -10.90
CA ASN A 408 7.29 4.51 -10.01
C ASN A 408 7.29 5.96 -9.48
N VAL A 409 6.22 6.72 -9.76
CA VAL A 409 6.07 8.11 -9.33
C VAL A 409 4.87 8.22 -8.38
N ILE A 410 5.13 8.71 -7.16
CA ILE A 410 4.11 9.01 -6.15
C ILE A 410 4.15 10.50 -5.87
N THR A 411 3.02 11.18 -6.03
CA THR A 411 2.89 12.63 -5.82
C THR A 411 1.64 12.98 -5.03
N GLU A 412 1.72 14.06 -4.25
CA GLU A 412 0.61 14.55 -3.42
C GLU A 412 -0.37 15.41 -4.24
N SER A 413 0.04 15.87 -5.42
CA SER A 413 -0.77 16.76 -6.26
C SER A 413 -0.48 16.60 -7.74
N LYS A 414 -1.45 16.95 -8.57
CA LYS A 414 -1.31 16.97 -10.03
C LYS A 414 -0.17 17.92 -10.48
N ALA A 415 -0.01 19.07 -9.82
CA ALA A 415 1.06 20.02 -10.13
C ALA A 415 2.46 19.43 -9.87
N ALA A 416 2.60 18.60 -8.83
CA ALA A 416 3.86 17.88 -8.58
C ALA A 416 4.10 16.83 -9.66
N LEU A 417 3.08 16.10 -10.11
CA LEU A 417 3.18 15.16 -11.23
C LEU A 417 3.59 15.87 -12.54
N GLU A 418 3.01 17.03 -12.85
CA GLU A 418 3.39 17.85 -14.02
C GLU A 418 4.85 18.35 -13.94
N ASN A 419 5.37 18.59 -12.73
CA ASN A 419 6.79 18.91 -12.52
C ASN A 419 7.69 17.71 -12.82
N VAL A 420 7.32 16.52 -12.33
CA VAL A 420 8.05 15.28 -12.64
C VAL A 420 8.06 15.04 -14.15
N ASP A 421 6.90 15.15 -14.79
CA ASP A 421 6.72 15.04 -16.24
C ASP A 421 7.69 15.95 -17.01
N THR A 422 7.74 17.24 -16.64
CA THR A 422 8.64 18.23 -17.25
C THR A 422 10.11 17.82 -17.09
N LYS A 423 10.51 17.34 -15.90
CA LYS A 423 11.89 16.93 -15.64
C LYS A 423 12.29 15.71 -16.47
N LEU A 424 11.41 14.71 -16.58
CA LEU A 424 11.64 13.54 -17.44
C LEU A 424 11.74 13.95 -18.91
N GLY A 425 10.88 14.88 -19.35
CA GLY A 425 10.82 15.41 -20.71
C GLY A 425 12.07 16.15 -21.18
N HIS A 426 12.94 16.60 -20.27
CA HIS A 426 14.23 17.21 -20.63
C HIS A 426 15.28 16.21 -21.14
N VAL A 427 15.09 14.90 -20.90
CA VAL A 427 16.08 13.87 -21.23
C VAL A 427 15.50 12.77 -22.11
N PHE A 428 14.26 12.35 -21.83
CA PHE A 428 13.53 11.37 -22.61
C PHE A 428 12.45 12.08 -23.43
N THR A 429 12.27 11.65 -24.67
CA THR A 429 11.33 12.30 -25.60
C THR A 429 10.01 11.54 -25.72
N ARG A 430 10.03 10.23 -25.48
CA ARG A 430 8.88 9.34 -25.68
C ARG A 430 8.83 8.21 -24.66
N GLY A 431 7.62 7.72 -24.44
CA GLY A 431 7.32 6.79 -23.36
C GLY A 431 5.86 6.37 -23.34
N LEU A 432 5.54 5.50 -22.39
CA LEU A 432 4.17 5.19 -21.98
C LEU A 432 3.97 5.64 -20.54
N SER A 433 2.73 5.89 -20.16
CA SER A 433 2.36 6.11 -18.76
C SER A 433 1.14 5.28 -18.37
N LEU A 434 1.13 4.78 -17.14
CA LEU A 434 0.01 4.06 -16.55
C LEU A 434 -0.35 4.74 -15.22
N SER A 435 -1.58 5.22 -15.09
CA SER A 435 -2.06 5.85 -13.85
C SER A 435 -2.77 4.83 -12.97
N LEU A 436 -2.11 4.43 -11.88
CA LEU A 436 -2.67 3.60 -10.81
C LEU A 436 -3.31 4.50 -9.73
N PRO A 437 -4.12 3.95 -8.80
CA PRO A 437 -4.84 4.76 -7.81
C PRO A 437 -3.96 5.63 -6.91
N ALA A 438 -2.76 5.15 -6.58
CA ALA A 438 -1.83 5.82 -5.67
C ALA A 438 -0.56 6.35 -6.35
N ASN A 439 -0.30 5.95 -7.60
CA ASN A 439 0.97 6.21 -8.26
C ASN A 439 0.82 6.26 -9.79
N THR A 440 1.75 6.91 -10.47
CA THR A 440 1.87 6.91 -11.92
C THR A 440 3.15 6.20 -12.30
N THR A 441 3.06 5.20 -13.16
CA THR A 441 4.25 4.52 -13.69
C THR A 441 4.59 5.10 -15.05
N PHE A 442 5.83 5.56 -15.22
CA PHE A 442 6.36 6.01 -16.51
C PHE A 442 7.30 4.96 -17.09
N PHE A 443 7.21 4.75 -18.40
CA PHE A 443 8.08 3.84 -19.14
C PHE A 443 8.76 4.62 -20.26
N LEU A 444 10.02 5.00 -20.08
CA LEU A 444 10.74 5.91 -20.97
C LEU A 444 11.70 5.11 -21.86
N PHE A 445 11.55 5.22 -23.17
CA PHE A 445 12.36 4.49 -24.13
C PHE A 445 13.67 5.24 -24.42
N ASN A 446 14.79 4.53 -24.47
CA ASN A 446 16.09 5.12 -24.81
C ASN A 446 16.28 5.34 -26.32
N ASP A 447 15.40 4.74 -27.12
CA ASP A 447 15.45 4.72 -28.58
C ASP A 447 15.58 6.14 -29.15
N LYS A 448 16.53 6.32 -30.07
CA LYS A 448 16.63 7.51 -30.93
C LYS A 448 15.61 7.39 -32.07
N CYS A 449 14.34 7.25 -31.74
CA CYS A 449 13.30 7.16 -32.76
C CYS A 449 12.96 8.57 -33.27
N ASP A 450 12.75 8.69 -34.58
CA ASP A 450 12.33 9.94 -35.24
C ASP A 450 10.96 10.36 -34.70
N ASP A 451 10.77 11.66 -34.41
CA ASP A 451 9.52 12.21 -33.81
C ASP A 451 8.25 11.96 -34.67
N ASN A 452 8.43 11.45 -35.90
CA ASN A 452 7.38 11.18 -36.88
C ASN A 452 6.83 9.74 -36.85
N THR A 453 7.37 8.81 -36.05
CA THR A 453 6.83 7.45 -35.97
C THR A 453 5.59 7.43 -35.05
N PRO A 454 4.41 7.00 -35.54
CA PRO A 454 3.21 6.89 -34.72
C PRO A 454 3.45 6.01 -33.49
N PHE A 455 3.07 6.52 -32.32
CA PHE A 455 3.18 5.77 -31.07
C PHE A 455 1.89 4.98 -30.83
N ALA A 456 1.79 3.80 -31.45
CA ALA A 456 0.61 2.95 -31.37
C ALA A 456 0.54 2.25 -30.01
N VAL A 457 -0.08 2.89 -29.03
CA VAL A 457 -0.28 2.33 -27.68
C VAL A 457 -0.95 0.96 -27.74
N ASP A 458 -1.87 0.74 -28.68
CA ASP A 458 -2.56 -0.53 -28.89
C ASP A 458 -1.60 -1.68 -29.25
N GLU A 459 -0.49 -1.40 -29.96
CA GLU A 459 0.54 -2.41 -30.25
C GLU A 459 1.26 -2.83 -28.96
N PHE A 460 1.59 -1.87 -28.09
CA PHE A 460 2.21 -2.18 -26.79
C PHE A 460 1.27 -2.93 -25.85
N ILE A 461 -0.04 -2.64 -25.90
CA ILE A 461 -1.06 -3.40 -25.18
C ILE A 461 -1.12 -4.82 -25.72
N GLN A 462 -1.11 -5.01 -27.04
CA GLN A 462 -1.13 -6.32 -27.67
C GLN A 462 0.11 -7.15 -27.27
N LEU A 463 1.31 -6.55 -27.28
CA LEU A 463 2.53 -7.22 -26.83
C LEU A 463 2.45 -7.69 -25.37
N VAL A 464 1.82 -6.91 -24.49
CA VAL A 464 1.57 -7.32 -23.11
C VAL A 464 0.57 -8.47 -23.05
N GLN A 465 -0.47 -8.47 -23.88
CA GLN A 465 -1.47 -9.54 -23.94
C GLN A 465 -0.92 -10.85 -24.53
N ASP A 466 0.03 -10.77 -25.45
CA ASP A 466 0.65 -11.95 -26.09
C ASP A 466 1.76 -12.58 -25.24
N SER A 467 2.27 -11.84 -24.24
CA SER A 467 3.36 -12.32 -23.38
C SER A 467 2.85 -13.25 -22.26
N VAL A 468 3.28 -14.51 -22.28
CA VAL A 468 2.99 -15.50 -21.22
C VAL A 468 3.38 -15.01 -19.84
N PHE A 469 4.54 -14.36 -19.73
CA PHE A 469 5.01 -13.80 -18.46
C PHE A 469 4.03 -12.73 -17.91
N GLN A 470 3.48 -11.90 -18.80
CA GLN A 470 2.55 -10.84 -18.42
C GLN A 470 1.15 -11.37 -18.09
N THR A 471 0.67 -12.39 -18.81
CA THR A 471 -0.67 -12.96 -18.61
C THR A 471 -0.72 -13.91 -17.41
N GLU A 472 0.23 -14.83 -17.29
CA GLU A 472 0.19 -15.91 -16.30
C GLU A 472 0.87 -15.55 -14.97
N HIS A 473 1.95 -14.73 -14.99
CA HIS A 473 2.76 -14.45 -13.80
C HIS A 473 2.53 -13.04 -13.26
N ALA A 474 2.89 -12.01 -14.02
CA ALA A 474 2.74 -10.61 -13.58
C ALA A 474 1.27 -10.14 -13.60
N LYS A 475 0.40 -10.86 -14.32
CA LYS A 475 -1.03 -10.60 -14.49
C LYS A 475 -1.34 -9.16 -14.94
N THR A 476 -0.48 -8.53 -15.72
CA THR A 476 -0.58 -7.09 -16.05
C THR A 476 -1.77 -6.75 -16.96
N VAL A 477 -2.31 -7.71 -17.69
CA VAL A 477 -3.54 -7.53 -18.48
C VAL A 477 -4.73 -7.11 -17.61
N ALA A 478 -4.83 -7.63 -16.38
CA ALA A 478 -5.88 -7.21 -15.44
C ALA A 478 -5.75 -5.73 -15.03
N LEU A 479 -4.51 -5.20 -15.00
CA LEU A 479 -4.28 -3.77 -14.77
C LEU A 479 -4.74 -2.96 -15.97
N LEU A 480 -4.39 -3.37 -17.20
CA LEU A 480 -4.79 -2.67 -18.43
C LEU A 480 -6.31 -2.63 -18.65
N ASN A 481 -7.03 -3.64 -18.16
CA ASN A 481 -8.50 -3.64 -18.18
C ASN A 481 -9.13 -2.59 -17.25
N THR A 482 -8.36 -2.12 -16.25
CA THR A 482 -8.85 -1.22 -15.21
C THR A 482 -8.27 0.19 -15.36
N TYR A 483 -7.01 0.29 -15.78
CA TYR A 483 -6.22 1.51 -15.83
C TYR A 483 -5.70 1.70 -17.25
N PRO A 484 -5.97 2.86 -17.89
CA PRO A 484 -5.53 3.11 -19.25
C PRO A 484 -4.03 3.31 -19.31
N LEU A 485 -3.37 2.56 -20.20
CA LEU A 485 -2.02 2.86 -20.66
C LEU A 485 -2.13 3.97 -21.71
N THR A 486 -1.31 5.02 -21.61
CA THR A 486 -1.35 6.16 -22.52
C THR A 486 0.03 6.45 -23.09
N ALA A 487 0.05 7.06 -24.28
CA ALA A 487 1.26 7.62 -24.84
C ALA A 487 1.76 8.76 -23.94
N TRP A 488 3.06 8.76 -23.68
CA TRP A 488 3.77 9.86 -23.04
C TRP A 488 4.75 10.45 -24.05
N VAL A 489 4.59 11.73 -24.34
CA VAL A 489 5.46 12.47 -25.26
C VAL A 489 5.90 13.73 -24.55
N SER A 490 7.20 14.01 -24.57
CA SER A 490 7.72 15.24 -23.98
C SER A 490 7.13 16.44 -24.70
N HIS A 491 6.28 17.19 -24.01
CA HIS A 491 5.89 18.53 -24.45
C HIS A 491 7.03 19.48 -24.12
N SER A 492 8.07 19.49 -24.96
CA SER A 492 9.00 20.61 -24.93
C SER A 492 8.18 21.87 -25.17
N SER A 493 8.18 22.77 -24.21
CA SER A 493 7.58 24.09 -24.35
C SER A 493 8.41 24.86 -25.35
N ASP A 494 8.14 24.65 -26.62
CA ASP A 494 8.52 25.57 -27.67
C ASP A 494 7.78 26.88 -27.39
N GLY A 495 8.44 27.74 -26.62
CA GLY A 495 8.11 29.15 -26.48
C GLY A 495 8.23 29.84 -27.84
N SER A 496 7.27 29.60 -28.73
CA SER A 496 6.95 30.50 -29.82
C SER A 496 5.46 30.79 -29.76
N SER A 497 5.14 31.85 -29.01
CA SER A 497 3.93 32.62 -29.22
C SER A 497 3.87 33.04 -30.68
N LYS A 498 3.23 32.24 -31.54
CA LYS A 498 2.71 32.74 -32.80
C LYS A 498 1.40 33.45 -32.49
N SER A 499 1.55 34.73 -32.17
CA SER A 499 0.50 35.72 -32.39
C SER A 499 0.02 35.59 -33.83
N LYS A 500 -1.26 35.30 -34.02
CA LYS A 500 -2.10 35.93 -35.04
C LYS A 500 -3.57 35.75 -34.66
#